data_AF-A0A6C0L2L0-F1
#
_entry.id   AF-A0A6C0L2L0-F1
#
_cell.length_a   1.000
_cell.length_b   1.000
_cell.length_c   1.000
_cell.angle_alpha   90.00
_cell.angle_beta   90.00
_cell.angle_gamma   90.00
#
_symmetry.space_group_name_H-M   'P 1'
#
loop_
_entity.id
_entity.type
_entity.pdbx_description
1 polymer ?
#
loop_
_entity_poly.entity_id
_entity_poly.type
_entity_poly.pdbx_seq_one_letter_code
_entity_poly.pdbx_strand_id
1 'polypeptide(L)'
;MNNIHMATFGTQESVDETDYLEVDQALPGQNFCCLSFLSPDKVLESKDKFIMKKFIESLEDKEGNISIKTSEFNTKFEDFQSIKGQEMEELFHKEGGFQTSMRGVKVRGVYNSYEEASKRAQNLQRLDRSFHVFVGQVGYWLPWDPNADNVEEQEYLEKELNELMKNYKNNQIQRDLFYSEQIEKQKQEAAKQTAEKKEGLEKLEEIEEIEEIEETGVEETKESSEPLSASV
;
A
#
# COMPACT_ATOMS: atom_id res chain seq x y z
N MET A 1 -29.20 19.23 -23.38
CA MET A 1 -27.80 19.67 -23.14
C MET A 1 -27.29 18.82 -21.99
N ASN A 2 -26.25 18.04 -22.26
CA ASN A 2 -25.85 16.87 -21.48
C ASN A 2 -25.31 17.23 -20.09
N ASN A 3 -25.87 16.57 -19.07
CA ASN A 3 -25.28 16.44 -17.74
C ASN A 3 -24.00 15.60 -17.86
N ILE A 4 -22.86 16.21 -17.55
CA ILE A 4 -21.60 15.47 -17.36
C ILE A 4 -21.54 15.13 -15.86
N HIS A 5 -21.77 13.85 -15.56
CA HIS A 5 -21.47 13.27 -14.26
C HIS A 5 -19.99 13.50 -13.92
N MET A 6 -19.73 14.19 -12.80
CA MET A 6 -18.43 14.09 -12.14
C MET A 6 -18.28 12.65 -11.64
N ALA A 7 -17.34 11.92 -12.25
CA ALA A 7 -16.86 10.66 -11.73
C ALA A 7 -16.02 10.97 -10.48
N THR A 8 -16.57 10.65 -9.30
CA THR A 8 -15.84 10.61 -8.05
C THR A 8 -14.78 9.51 -8.17
N PHE A 9 -13.51 9.90 -8.17
CA PHE A 9 -12.39 8.97 -8.04
C PHE A 9 -12.50 8.30 -6.68
N GLY A 10 -12.68 6.98 -6.69
CA GLY A 10 -12.75 6.17 -5.49
C GLY A 10 -11.47 6.32 -4.68
N THR A 11 -11.65 6.65 -3.41
CA THR A 11 -10.67 6.36 -2.37
C THR A 11 -10.39 4.86 -2.45
N GLN A 12 -9.21 4.46 -2.89
CA GLN A 12 -8.74 3.09 -2.61
C GLN A 12 -8.60 3.00 -1.10
N GLU A 13 -9.57 2.38 -0.45
CA GLU A 13 -9.40 1.85 0.90
C GLU A 13 -8.15 0.98 0.87
N SER A 14 -7.16 1.32 1.69
CA SER A 14 -6.07 0.41 2.02
C SER A 14 -6.73 -0.82 2.63
N VAL A 15 -6.83 -1.88 1.82
CA VAL A 15 -7.11 -3.22 2.34
C VAL A 15 -6.07 -3.45 3.42
N ASP A 16 -6.49 -3.59 4.68
CA ASP A 16 -5.62 -4.08 5.74
C ASP A 16 -5.12 -5.44 5.26
N GLU A 17 -3.92 -5.45 4.68
CA GLU A 17 -3.28 -6.64 4.17
C GLU A 17 -2.83 -7.43 5.41
N THR A 18 -3.75 -8.24 5.94
CA THR A 18 -3.50 -9.04 7.13
C THR A 18 -2.37 -10.00 6.81
N ASP A 19 -1.18 -9.74 7.38
CA ASP A 19 -0.07 -10.67 7.30
C ASP A 19 -0.41 -11.93 8.11
N TYR A 20 -0.61 -13.05 7.40
CA TYR A 20 -0.93 -14.34 8.01
C TYR A 20 0.31 -15.12 8.42
N LEU A 21 1.50 -14.55 8.21
CA LEU A 21 2.74 -15.25 8.47
C LEU A 21 3.12 -15.10 9.95
N GLU A 22 3.45 -16.23 10.57
CA GLU A 22 3.92 -16.24 11.95
C GLU A 22 5.30 -15.57 12.03
N VAL A 23 5.44 -14.66 12.99
CA VAL A 23 6.68 -13.96 13.32
C VAL A 23 7.39 -14.74 14.43
N ASP A 24 8.68 -14.99 14.25
CA ASP A 24 9.46 -15.71 15.25
C ASP A 24 9.66 -14.87 16.52
N GLN A 25 9.86 -15.57 17.65
CA GLN A 25 10.23 -14.91 18.90
C GLN A 25 11.57 -14.18 18.76
N ALA A 26 11.59 -12.89 19.12
CA ALA A 26 12.80 -12.08 19.08
C ALA A 26 13.93 -12.68 19.93
N LEU A 27 15.11 -12.81 19.32
CA LEU A 27 16.32 -13.26 19.98
C LEU A 27 17.05 -12.07 20.61
N PRO A 28 17.37 -12.10 21.92
CA PRO A 28 18.08 -11.01 22.57
C PRO A 28 19.39 -10.65 21.85
N GLY A 29 19.56 -9.37 21.54
CA GLY A 29 20.75 -8.86 20.85
C GLY A 29 20.76 -9.07 19.33
N GLN A 30 19.75 -9.74 18.76
CA GLN A 30 19.72 -10.17 17.36
C GLN A 30 18.41 -9.73 16.68
N ASN A 31 18.13 -8.43 16.69
CA ASN A 31 16.88 -7.90 16.14
C ASN A 31 16.98 -7.50 14.67
N PHE A 32 18.18 -7.16 14.19
CA PHE A 32 18.41 -6.66 12.84
C PHE A 32 19.59 -7.37 12.18
N CYS A 33 19.50 -7.66 10.89
CA CYS A 33 20.58 -8.29 10.13
C CYS A 33 20.93 -7.46 8.89
N CYS A 34 22.23 -7.41 8.56
CA CYS A 34 22.68 -6.85 7.29
C CYS A 34 22.78 -7.98 6.25
N LEU A 35 22.08 -7.84 5.14
CA LEU A 35 22.00 -8.84 4.08
C LEU A 35 22.55 -8.26 2.78
N SER A 36 23.15 -9.12 1.96
CA SER A 36 23.46 -8.81 0.57
C SER A 36 23.10 -9.98 -0.31
N PHE A 37 22.47 -9.66 -1.43
CA PHE A 37 21.99 -10.64 -2.39
C PHE A 37 22.96 -10.72 -3.57
N LEU A 38 23.13 -11.93 -4.07
CA LEU A 38 23.74 -12.23 -5.36
C LEU A 38 22.65 -12.82 -6.23
N SER A 39 22.20 -12.07 -7.23
CA SER A 39 21.23 -12.55 -8.20
C SER A 39 21.92 -12.83 -9.54
N PRO A 40 21.72 -14.03 -10.13
CA PRO A 40 22.25 -14.38 -11.44
C PRO A 40 21.52 -13.62 -12.57
N ASP A 41 20.38 -12.98 -12.30
CA ASP A 41 19.53 -12.33 -13.33
C ASP A 41 20.23 -11.20 -14.07
N LYS A 42 21.31 -10.64 -13.51
CA LYS A 42 22.11 -9.59 -14.15
C LYS A 42 23.09 -10.15 -15.20
N VAL A 43 23.31 -11.46 -15.22
CA VAL A 43 24.39 -12.12 -15.98
C VAL A 43 23.87 -13.28 -16.83
N LEU A 44 22.89 -14.02 -16.33
CA LEU A 44 22.28 -15.18 -16.97
C LEU A 44 20.83 -14.86 -17.33
N GLU A 45 20.38 -15.34 -18.49
CA GLU A 45 18.95 -15.37 -18.80
C GLU A 45 18.21 -16.15 -17.71
N SER A 46 17.03 -15.66 -17.29
CA SER A 46 16.24 -16.32 -16.26
C SER A 46 16.01 -17.78 -16.65
N LYS A 47 16.38 -18.72 -15.77
CA LYS A 47 16.23 -20.17 -16.00
C LYS A 47 14.82 -20.52 -16.47
N ASP A 48 13.80 -19.86 -15.94
CA ASP A 48 12.40 -20.04 -16.31
C ASP A 48 12.12 -19.67 -17.77
N LYS A 49 12.71 -18.58 -18.27
CA LYS A 49 12.59 -18.17 -19.68
C LYS A 49 13.28 -19.16 -20.60
N PHE A 50 14.44 -19.65 -20.20
CA PHE A 50 15.16 -20.67 -20.95
C PHE A 50 14.35 -21.97 -21.05
N ILE A 51 13.84 -22.47 -19.91
CA ILE A 51 13.01 -23.67 -19.87
C ILE A 51 11.74 -23.48 -20.70
N MET A 52 11.07 -22.32 -20.59
CA MET A 52 9.89 -22.00 -21.37
C MET A 52 10.18 -21.97 -22.87
N LYS A 53 11.29 -21.36 -23.29
CA LYS A 53 11.73 -21.35 -24.68
C LYS A 53 11.94 -22.79 -25.20
N LYS A 54 12.63 -23.63 -24.44
CA LYS A 54 12.86 -25.04 -24.79
C LYS A 54 11.57 -25.87 -24.80
N PHE A 55 10.62 -25.56 -23.94
CA PHE A 55 9.31 -26.19 -23.97
C PHE A 55 8.56 -25.82 -25.25
N ILE A 56 8.53 -24.54 -25.62
CA ILE A 56 7.91 -24.07 -26.87
C ILE A 56 8.57 -24.72 -28.09
N GLU A 57 9.91 -24.74 -28.16
CA GLU A 57 10.67 -25.43 -29.21
C GLU A 57 10.31 -26.93 -29.30
N SER A 58 9.93 -27.57 -28.19
CA SER A 58 9.51 -28.99 -28.18
C SER A 58 8.09 -29.22 -28.70
N LEU A 59 7.27 -28.17 -28.77
CA LEU A 59 5.90 -28.19 -29.27
C LEU A 59 5.78 -27.66 -30.70
N GLU A 60 6.83 -27.04 -31.24
CA GLU A 60 6.86 -26.56 -32.62
C GLU A 60 6.96 -27.72 -33.62
N ASP A 61 6.03 -27.75 -34.57
CA ASP A 61 6.10 -28.65 -35.72
C ASP A 61 7.18 -28.19 -36.73
N LYS A 62 7.50 -29.02 -37.74
CA LYS A 62 8.49 -28.70 -38.80
C LYS A 62 8.22 -27.41 -39.59
N GLU A 63 7.00 -26.88 -39.48
CA GLU A 63 6.52 -25.66 -40.12
C GLU A 63 6.46 -24.46 -39.16
N GLY A 64 6.84 -24.63 -37.88
CA GLY A 64 6.82 -23.60 -36.85
C GLY A 64 5.44 -23.34 -36.22
N ASN A 65 4.48 -24.23 -36.45
CA ASN A 65 3.14 -24.12 -35.87
C ASN A 65 3.10 -24.79 -34.49
N ILE A 66 2.42 -24.16 -33.53
CA ILE A 66 2.23 -24.69 -32.17
C ILE A 66 0.73 -24.93 -31.97
N SER A 67 0.34 -26.18 -31.76
CA SER A 67 -1.05 -26.57 -31.51
C SER A 67 -1.19 -27.19 -30.12
N ILE A 68 -1.46 -26.34 -29.13
CA ILE A 68 -1.76 -26.78 -27.76
C ILE A 68 -3.01 -26.07 -27.26
N LYS A 69 -3.88 -26.81 -26.57
CA LYS A 69 -5.02 -26.23 -25.87
C LYS A 69 -4.53 -25.58 -24.58
N THR A 70 -5.00 -24.37 -24.29
CA THR A 70 -4.65 -23.63 -23.06
C THR A 70 -4.93 -24.43 -21.79
N SER A 71 -5.97 -25.27 -21.78
CA SER A 71 -6.34 -26.13 -20.64
C SER A 71 -5.33 -27.23 -20.33
N GLU A 72 -4.54 -27.69 -21.32
CA GLU A 72 -3.57 -28.78 -21.17
C GLU A 72 -2.14 -28.26 -20.95
N PHE A 73 -1.94 -26.94 -21.02
CA PHE A 73 -0.62 -26.32 -20.97
C PHE A 73 0.10 -26.65 -19.66
N ASN A 74 -0.55 -26.44 -18.51
CA ASN A 74 0.06 -26.65 -17.20
C ASN A 74 0.52 -28.10 -17.03
N THR A 75 -0.35 -29.07 -17.33
CA THR A 75 -0.03 -30.49 -17.20
C THR A 75 1.15 -30.88 -18.10
N LYS A 76 1.13 -30.46 -19.39
CA LYS A 76 2.23 -30.78 -20.31
C LYS A 76 3.54 -30.10 -19.92
N PHE A 77 3.48 -28.91 -19.33
CA PHE A 77 4.65 -28.19 -18.84
C PHE A 77 5.25 -28.85 -17.59
N GLU A 78 4.40 -29.32 -16.67
CA GLU A 78 4.82 -30.10 -15.49
C GLU A 78 5.47 -31.44 -15.89
N ASP A 79 4.87 -32.15 -16.86
CA ASP A 79 5.43 -33.38 -17.43
C ASP A 79 6.80 -33.11 -18.08
N PHE A 80 6.91 -32.01 -18.84
CA PHE A 80 8.16 -31.62 -19.47
C PHE A 80 9.25 -31.29 -18.44
N GLN A 81 8.93 -30.53 -17.39
CA GLN A 81 9.88 -30.26 -16.31
C GLN A 81 10.31 -31.53 -15.59
N SER A 82 9.39 -32.46 -15.36
CA SER A 82 9.69 -33.72 -14.66
C SER A 82 10.58 -34.65 -15.48
N ILE A 83 10.35 -34.73 -16.79
CA ILE A 83 11.09 -35.64 -17.70
C ILE A 83 12.44 -35.04 -18.10
N LYS A 84 12.46 -33.76 -18.48
CA LYS A 84 13.64 -33.11 -19.06
C LYS A 84 14.35 -32.16 -18.10
N GLY A 85 13.93 -32.05 -16.85
CA GLY A 85 14.50 -31.09 -15.89
C GLY A 85 16.02 -31.17 -15.76
N GLN A 86 16.57 -32.39 -15.62
CA GLN A 86 18.02 -32.59 -15.53
C GLN A 86 18.76 -32.23 -16.82
N GLU A 87 18.23 -32.65 -17.98
CA GLU A 87 18.82 -32.32 -19.29
C GLU A 87 18.81 -30.80 -19.53
N MET A 88 17.71 -30.13 -19.18
CA MET A 88 17.58 -28.67 -19.32
C MET A 88 18.56 -27.93 -18.41
N GLU A 89 18.81 -28.45 -17.20
CA GLU A 89 19.79 -27.86 -16.28
C GLU A 89 21.21 -27.99 -16.83
N GLU A 90 21.59 -29.14 -17.36
CA GLU A 90 22.90 -29.34 -18.00
C GLU A 90 23.08 -28.44 -19.22
N LEU A 91 22.07 -28.33 -20.09
CA LEU A 91 22.08 -27.44 -21.24
C LEU A 91 22.19 -25.97 -20.84
N PHE A 92 21.46 -25.57 -19.80
CA PHE A 92 21.52 -24.22 -19.27
C PHE A 92 22.91 -23.88 -18.72
N HIS A 93 23.53 -24.81 -17.98
CA HIS A 93 24.91 -24.62 -17.51
C HIS A 93 25.92 -24.56 -18.65
N LYS A 94 25.72 -25.35 -19.71
CA LYS A 94 26.61 -25.36 -20.89
C LYS A 94 26.51 -24.06 -21.69
N GLU A 95 25.30 -23.58 -21.96
CA GLU A 95 25.09 -22.30 -22.67
C GLU A 95 25.51 -21.09 -21.81
N GLY A 96 25.28 -21.17 -20.49
CA GLY A 96 25.68 -20.15 -19.52
C GLY A 96 27.16 -20.15 -19.14
N GLY A 97 28.02 -20.94 -19.82
CA GLY A 97 29.46 -20.97 -19.58
C GLY A 97 29.85 -21.43 -18.17
N PHE A 98 29.07 -22.34 -17.58
CA PHE A 98 29.19 -22.84 -16.19
C PHE A 98 29.19 -21.74 -15.13
N GLN A 99 28.64 -20.55 -15.45
CA GLN A 99 28.44 -19.53 -14.44
C GLN A 99 27.33 -19.94 -13.47
N THR A 100 27.50 -19.57 -12.21
CA THR A 100 26.60 -19.97 -11.13
C THR A 100 25.22 -19.35 -11.32
N SER A 101 24.24 -20.19 -11.61
CA SER A 101 22.83 -19.85 -11.72
C SER A 101 22.10 -19.77 -10.38
N MET A 102 22.83 -19.96 -9.28
CA MET A 102 22.26 -19.95 -7.94
C MET A 102 22.14 -18.52 -7.43
N ARG A 103 20.98 -18.22 -6.86
CA ARG A 103 20.79 -17.00 -6.08
C ARG A 103 21.47 -17.20 -4.72
N GLY A 104 22.24 -16.22 -4.30
CA GLY A 104 22.99 -16.26 -3.05
C GLY A 104 22.52 -15.19 -2.08
N VAL A 105 22.46 -15.54 -0.79
CA VAL A 105 22.30 -14.59 0.31
C VAL A 105 23.55 -14.62 1.17
N LYS A 106 24.09 -13.44 1.47
CA LYS A 106 25.19 -13.27 2.41
C LYS A 106 24.71 -12.48 3.62
N VAL A 107 24.69 -13.14 4.77
CA VAL A 107 24.49 -12.49 6.06
C VAL A 107 25.80 -11.85 6.48
N ARG A 108 25.82 -10.52 6.62
CA ARG A 108 27.03 -9.72 6.91
C ARG A 108 27.16 -9.29 8.37
N GLY A 109 26.16 -9.60 9.18
CA GLY A 109 26.15 -9.35 10.62
C GLY A 109 24.73 -9.28 11.16
N VAL A 110 24.60 -9.46 12.46
CA VAL A 110 23.35 -9.32 13.20
C VAL A 110 23.59 -8.36 14.37
N TYR A 111 22.64 -7.50 14.65
CA TYR A 111 22.73 -6.34 15.53
C TYR A 111 21.48 -6.21 16.40
N ASN A 112 21.63 -5.52 17.54
CA ASN A 112 20.53 -5.32 18.47
C ASN A 112 19.64 -4.13 18.09
N SER A 113 20.24 -3.04 17.57
CA SER A 113 19.51 -1.83 17.19
C SER A 113 19.60 -1.54 15.69
N TYR A 114 18.56 -0.87 15.17
CA TYR A 114 18.52 -0.43 13.78
C TYR A 114 19.65 0.54 13.46
N GLU A 115 19.97 1.47 14.36
CA GLU A 115 21.05 2.45 14.14
C GLU A 115 22.43 1.78 13.98
N GLU A 116 22.69 0.72 14.75
CA GLU A 116 23.94 -0.02 14.66
C GLU A 116 24.04 -0.76 13.32
N ALA A 117 22.95 -1.42 12.92
CA ALA A 117 22.83 -2.11 11.64
C ALA A 117 22.98 -1.14 10.46
N SER A 118 22.32 0.02 10.48
CA SER A 118 22.42 1.07 9.44
C SER A 118 23.85 1.60 9.34
N LYS A 119 24.49 1.98 10.46
CA LYS A 119 25.90 2.43 10.46
C LYS A 119 26.83 1.37 9.89
N ARG A 120 26.61 0.10 10.21
CA ARG A 120 27.38 -1.00 9.63
C ARG A 120 27.11 -1.16 8.14
N ALA A 121 25.85 -1.11 7.72
CA ALA A 121 25.46 -1.24 6.32
C ALA A 121 26.12 -0.14 5.46
N GLN A 122 26.09 1.11 5.92
CA GLN A 122 26.78 2.23 5.27
C GLN A 122 28.29 1.99 5.17
N ASN A 123 28.93 1.48 6.24
CA ASN A 123 30.36 1.18 6.21
C ASN A 123 30.68 0.03 5.24
N LEU A 124 29.87 -1.02 5.20
CA LEU A 124 30.01 -2.13 4.27
C LEU A 124 29.84 -1.68 2.82
N GLN A 125 28.88 -0.79 2.55
CA GLN A 125 28.65 -0.22 1.22
C GLN A 125 29.80 0.69 0.75
N ARG A 126 30.47 1.39 1.69
CA ARG A 126 31.68 2.16 1.38
C ARG A 126 32.87 1.26 1.03
N LEU A 127 33.01 0.12 1.71
CA LEU A 127 34.08 -0.85 1.47
C LEU A 127 33.86 -1.63 0.16
N ASP A 128 32.62 -1.98 -0.14
CA ASP A 128 32.23 -2.82 -1.26
C ASP A 128 31.06 -2.19 -2.01
N ARG A 129 31.38 -1.48 -3.11
CA ARG A 129 30.38 -0.82 -3.98
C ARG A 129 29.69 -1.78 -4.93
N SER A 130 30.13 -3.03 -5.02
CA SER A 130 29.63 -3.99 -6.00
C SER A 130 28.26 -4.56 -5.61
N PHE A 131 27.88 -4.48 -4.33
CA PHE A 131 26.65 -5.08 -3.82
C PHE A 131 25.85 -4.11 -2.96
N HIS A 132 24.53 -4.16 -3.11
CA HIS A 132 23.62 -3.49 -2.20
C HIS A 132 23.63 -4.19 -0.83
N VAL A 133 23.54 -3.41 0.25
CA VAL A 133 23.43 -3.90 1.62
C VAL A 133 22.07 -3.49 2.14
N PHE A 134 21.29 -4.48 2.56
CA PHE A 134 19.95 -4.30 3.10
C PHE A 134 19.97 -4.55 4.60
N VAL A 135 19.12 -3.84 5.33
CA VAL A 135 18.88 -4.09 6.76
C VAL A 135 17.52 -4.76 6.87
N GLY A 136 17.48 -5.97 7.40
CA GLY A 136 16.26 -6.76 7.60
C GLY A 136 16.01 -7.03 9.08
N GLN A 137 14.74 -7.00 9.50
CA GLN A 137 14.36 -7.38 10.86
C GLN A 137 14.40 -8.91 11.00
N VAL A 138 14.98 -9.40 12.09
CA VAL A 138 15.08 -10.84 12.37
C VAL A 138 13.73 -11.36 12.89
N GLY A 139 13.30 -12.50 12.36
CA GLY A 139 12.03 -13.15 12.72
C GLY A 139 10.83 -12.72 11.88
N TYR A 140 11.02 -11.82 10.92
CA TYR A 140 9.99 -11.36 10.00
C TYR A 140 10.24 -11.90 8.60
N TRP A 141 9.15 -12.11 7.86
CA TRP A 141 9.22 -12.46 6.45
C TRP A 141 9.61 -11.24 5.64
N LEU A 142 10.64 -11.39 4.81
CA LEU A 142 11.18 -10.30 4.00
C LEU A 142 11.10 -10.68 2.52
N PRO A 143 10.84 -9.70 1.62
CA PRO A 143 10.87 -9.93 0.20
C PRO A 143 12.26 -10.40 -0.24
N TRP A 144 12.29 -11.34 -1.19
CA TRP A 144 13.51 -11.86 -1.75
C TRP A 144 14.16 -10.86 -2.72
N ASP A 145 15.43 -10.50 -2.50
CA ASP A 145 16.23 -9.58 -3.32
C ASP A 145 15.45 -8.32 -3.77
N PRO A 146 15.01 -7.48 -2.80
CA PRO A 146 14.22 -6.30 -3.12
C PRO A 146 15.04 -5.33 -3.96
N ASN A 147 14.39 -4.70 -4.95
CA ASN A 147 15.05 -3.63 -5.70
C ASN A 147 15.34 -2.46 -4.75
N ALA A 148 16.59 -1.98 -4.74
CA ALA A 148 17.05 -0.93 -3.84
C ALA A 148 16.22 0.37 -3.97
N ASP A 149 15.64 0.62 -5.14
CA ASP A 149 14.81 1.81 -5.40
C ASP A 149 13.40 1.71 -4.77
N ASN A 150 12.92 0.48 -4.53
CA ASN A 150 11.59 0.23 -3.96
C ASN A 150 11.61 0.06 -2.44
N VAL A 151 12.79 0.19 -1.80
CA VAL A 151 12.91 0.09 -0.34
C VAL A 151 12.53 1.43 0.29
N GLU A 152 11.61 1.40 1.26
CA GLU A 152 11.05 2.60 1.89
C GLU A 152 12.11 3.51 2.52
N GLU A 153 13.11 2.92 3.19
CA GLU A 153 14.21 3.64 3.85
C GLU A 153 15.54 3.41 3.13
N GLN A 154 15.67 3.96 1.93
CA GLN A 154 16.94 3.98 1.21
C GLN A 154 17.88 5.03 1.82
N GLU A 155 19.03 4.59 2.33
CA GLU A 155 20.14 5.48 2.67
C GLU A 155 21.22 5.40 1.58
N TYR A 156 21.49 6.54 0.93
CA TYR A 156 22.54 6.71 -0.05
C TYR A 156 23.91 6.92 0.62
N LEU A 157 24.97 6.68 -0.16
CA LEU A 157 26.35 6.97 0.25
C LEU A 157 26.58 8.47 0.49
N GLU A 158 25.90 9.32 -0.28
CA GLU A 158 26.02 10.77 -0.23
C GLU A 158 25.10 11.38 0.83
N LYS A 159 25.69 12.09 1.79
CA LYS A 159 24.95 12.70 2.91
C LYS A 159 23.99 13.79 2.44
N GLU A 160 24.40 14.60 1.47
CA GLU A 160 23.58 15.70 0.94
C GLU A 160 22.34 15.17 0.21
N LEU A 161 22.49 14.07 -0.54
CA LEU A 161 21.37 13.41 -1.22
C LEU A 161 20.38 12.81 -0.21
N ASN A 162 20.88 12.19 0.86
CA ASN A 162 20.04 11.69 1.94
C ASN A 162 19.22 12.80 2.59
N GLU A 163 19.84 13.94 2.87
CA GLU A 163 19.18 15.09 3.46
C GLU A 163 18.11 15.66 2.51
N LEU A 164 18.43 15.79 1.23
CA LEU A 164 17.48 16.24 0.21
C LEU A 164 16.27 15.31 0.10
N MET A 165 16.48 13.99 0.04
CA MET A 165 15.42 12.99 -0.06
C MET A 165 14.56 12.93 1.21
N LYS A 166 15.18 13.02 2.39
CA LYS A 166 14.46 13.09 3.67
C LYS A 166 13.60 14.36 3.75
N ASN A 167 14.14 15.52 3.37
CA ASN A 167 13.38 16.77 3.35
C ASN A 167 12.23 16.74 2.35
N TYR A 168 12.43 16.15 1.17
CA TYR A 168 11.37 15.98 0.18
C TYR A 168 10.23 15.10 0.72
N LYS A 169 10.55 13.94 1.31
CA LYS A 169 9.57 13.06 1.95
C LYS A 169 8.85 13.75 3.11
N ASN A 170 9.58 14.45 3.98
CA ASN A 170 8.99 15.18 5.10
C ASN A 170 8.01 16.25 4.62
N ASN A 171 8.35 17.00 3.57
CA ASN A 171 7.46 18.00 2.99
C ASN A 171 6.20 17.37 2.37
N GLN A 172 6.35 16.21 1.72
CA GLN A 172 5.22 15.47 1.16
C GLN A 172 4.29 14.98 2.27
N ILE A 173 4.82 14.36 3.33
CA ILE A 173 4.06 13.92 4.49
C ILE A 173 3.34 15.11 5.16
N GLN A 174 4.03 16.24 5.36
CA GLN A 174 3.43 17.44 5.95
C GLN A 174 2.28 17.99 5.09
N ARG A 175 2.45 18.01 3.76
CA ARG A 175 1.40 18.45 2.84
C ARG A 175 0.17 17.55 2.93
N ASP A 176 0.38 16.24 2.95
CA ASP A 176 -0.71 15.26 2.99
C ASP A 176 -1.41 15.28 4.36
N LEU A 177 -0.66 15.44 5.46
CA LEU A 177 -1.21 15.66 6.81
C LEU A 177 -2.07 16.93 6.85
N PHE A 178 -1.56 18.05 6.34
CA PHE A 178 -2.31 19.31 6.32
C PHE A 178 -3.61 19.19 5.51
N TYR A 179 -3.56 18.49 4.38
CA TYR A 179 -4.75 18.23 3.57
C TYR A 179 -5.78 17.37 4.32
N SER A 180 -5.33 16.31 5.01
CA SER A 180 -6.20 15.47 5.83
C SER A 180 -6.84 16.25 6.97
N GLU A 181 -6.08 17.08 7.70
CA GLU A 181 -6.60 17.95 8.75
C GLU A 181 -7.62 18.97 8.22
N GLN A 182 -7.39 19.52 7.02
CA GLN A 182 -8.35 20.44 6.40
C GLN A 182 -9.67 19.75 6.03
N ILE A 183 -9.60 18.53 5.49
CA ILE A 183 -10.80 17.73 5.20
C ILE A 183 -11.56 17.42 6.50
N GLU A 184 -10.85 17.01 7.55
CA GLU A 184 -11.48 16.71 8.84
C GLU A 184 -12.14 17.94 9.47
N LYS A 185 -11.47 19.10 9.43
CA LYS A 185 -12.05 20.37 9.91
C LYS A 185 -13.31 20.74 9.13
N GLN A 186 -13.28 20.67 7.79
CA GLN A 186 -14.47 20.94 6.98
C GLN A 186 -15.60 19.95 7.27
N LYS A 187 -15.29 18.67 7.48
CA LYS A 187 -16.28 17.65 7.85
C LYS A 187 -16.88 17.92 9.23
N GLN A 188 -16.08 18.33 10.21
CA GLN A 188 -16.54 18.70 11.54
C GLN A 188 -17.39 19.97 11.52
N GLU A 189 -16.99 20.98 10.75
CA GLU A 189 -17.76 22.22 10.59
C GLU A 189 -19.09 21.95 9.87
N ALA A 190 -19.09 21.14 8.81
CA ALA A 190 -20.31 20.72 8.12
C ALA A 190 -21.22 19.90 9.05
N ALA A 191 -20.67 19.01 9.87
CA ALA A 191 -21.44 18.26 10.86
C ALA A 191 -22.05 19.17 11.95
N LYS A 192 -21.28 20.15 12.44
CA LYS A 192 -21.79 21.16 13.41
C LYS A 192 -22.87 22.03 12.80
N GLN A 193 -22.68 22.55 11.59
CA GLN A 193 -23.70 23.34 10.90
C GLN A 193 -24.96 22.52 10.59
N THR A 194 -24.81 21.22 10.30
CA THR A 194 -25.95 20.31 10.07
C THR A 194 -26.67 20.03 11.39
N ALA A 195 -25.95 19.81 12.50
CA ALA A 195 -26.53 19.63 13.83
C ALA A 195 -27.23 20.91 14.32
N GLU A 196 -26.62 22.08 14.16
CA GLU A 196 -27.20 23.38 14.51
C GLU A 196 -28.44 23.69 13.68
N LYS A 197 -28.44 23.35 12.39
CA LYS A 197 -29.65 23.46 11.54
C LYS A 197 -30.74 22.48 11.98
N LYS A 198 -30.39 21.26 12.40
CA LYS A 198 -31.35 20.28 12.92
C LYS A 198 -31.95 20.72 14.25
N GLU A 199 -31.15 21.19 15.20
CA GLU A 199 -31.62 21.75 16.47
C GLU A 199 -32.45 23.03 16.27
N GLY A 200 -32.11 23.85 15.27
CA GLY A 200 -32.91 25.01 14.89
C GLY A 200 -34.26 24.66 14.31
N LEU A 201 -34.32 23.62 13.46
CA LEU A 201 -35.58 23.07 12.93
C LEU A 201 -36.43 22.44 14.02
N GLU A 202 -35.84 21.65 14.93
CA GLU A 202 -36.56 21.04 16.07
C GLU A 202 -37.18 22.11 16.99
N LYS A 203 -36.46 23.22 17.24
CA LYS A 203 -37.00 24.35 18.02
C LYS A 203 -38.09 25.13 17.29
N LEU A 204 -38.02 25.22 15.96
CA LEU A 204 -39.08 25.83 15.16
C LEU A 204 -40.33 24.95 15.13
N GLU A 205 -40.16 23.63 15.02
CA GLU A 205 -41.25 22.65 15.12
C GLU A 205 -41.90 22.67 16.53
N GLU A 206 -41.11 22.81 17.61
CA GLU A 206 -41.64 22.98 18.98
C GLU A 206 -42.39 24.32 19.16
N ILE A 207 -41.96 25.40 18.50
CA ILE A 207 -42.65 26.71 18.59
C ILE A 207 -43.95 26.69 17.78
N GLU A 208 -43.95 26.06 16.59
CA GLU A 208 -45.17 25.88 15.79
C GLU A 208 -46.20 25.01 16.53
N GLU A 209 -45.79 23.94 17.22
CA GLU A 209 -46.68 23.15 18.08
C GLU A 209 -47.25 23.96 19.26
N ILE A 210 -46.51 24.93 19.82
CA ILE A 210 -46.99 25.78 20.91
C ILE A 210 -47.96 26.87 20.39
N GLU A 211 -47.69 27.46 19.23
CA GLU A 211 -48.58 28.46 18.60
C GLU A 211 -49.91 27.84 18.15
N GLU A 212 -49.91 26.58 17.68
CA GLU A 212 -51.13 25.86 17.31
C GLU A 212 -52.03 25.53 18.53
N ILE A 213 -51.44 25.42 19.73
CA ILE A 213 -52.17 25.27 21.00
C ILE A 213 -52.74 26.61 21.48
N GLU A 214 -52.07 27.75 21.22
CA GLU A 214 -52.56 29.08 21.61
C GLU A 214 -53.70 29.59 20.72
N GLU A 215 -53.70 29.30 19.40
CA GLU A 215 -54.79 29.74 18.49
C GLU A 215 -56.14 29.09 18.81
N THR A 216 -56.17 27.90 19.41
CA THR A 216 -57.43 27.23 19.81
C THR A 216 -58.05 27.78 21.09
N GLY A 217 -57.35 28.67 21.83
CA GLY A 217 -57.79 29.19 23.13
C GLY A 217 -58.50 30.55 23.14
N VAL A 218 -58.58 31.27 22.02
CA VAL A 218 -58.93 32.72 22.02
C VAL A 218 -60.34 33.06 21.46
N GLU A 219 -61.13 32.10 20.94
CA GLU A 219 -62.46 32.41 20.36
C GLU A 219 -63.63 32.59 21.36
N GLU A 220 -63.48 32.27 22.65
CA GLU A 220 -64.52 32.55 23.65
C GLU A 220 -64.10 33.67 24.61
N THR A 221 -64.43 34.93 24.28
CA THR A 221 -64.88 35.99 25.23
C THR A 221 -64.59 37.39 24.68
N LYS A 222 -65.57 38.01 24.00
CA LYS A 222 -65.86 39.47 24.06
C LYS A 222 -67.05 39.83 23.16
N GLU A 223 -68.25 39.49 23.63
CA GLU A 223 -69.48 40.15 23.17
C GLU A 223 -70.44 40.31 24.37
N SER A 224 -70.29 41.39 25.14
CA SER A 224 -71.41 42.00 25.89
C SER A 224 -71.07 43.36 26.52
N SER A 225 -71.95 44.33 26.24
CA SER A 225 -72.34 45.53 27.00
C SER A 225 -71.48 46.81 26.96
N GLU A 226 -71.84 47.71 26.04
CA GLU A 226 -72.07 49.15 26.30
C GLU A 226 -73.42 49.35 27.05
N PRO A 227 -73.87 50.58 27.39
CA PRO A 227 -73.24 51.69 28.11
C PRO A 227 -74.21 52.25 29.21
N LEU A 228 -73.87 53.33 29.92
CA LEU A 228 -74.74 54.51 30.12
C LEU A 228 -74.15 55.55 31.08
N SER A 229 -74.35 56.80 30.67
CA SER A 229 -74.05 58.09 31.27
C SER A 229 -74.96 58.49 32.44
N ALA A 230 -74.45 59.35 33.33
CA ALA A 230 -75.05 60.61 33.84
C ALA A 230 -74.31 61.00 35.15
N SER A 231 -73.49 62.05 35.15
CA SER A 231 -73.82 63.48 35.34
C SER A 231 -74.00 63.89 36.80
N VAL A 232 -73.48 65.06 37.13
CA VAL A 232 -73.96 65.90 38.25
C VAL A 232 -75.45 66.22 38.05
#